data_AF-A0A4R0S9Z2-F1
#
_entry.id   AF-A0A4R0S9Z2-F1
#
_cell.length_a   1.000
_cell.length_b   1.000
_cell.length_c   1.000
_cell.angle_alpha   90.00
_cell.angle_beta   90.00
_cell.angle_gamma   90.00
#
_symmetry.space_group_name_H-M   'P 1'
#
loop_
_entity.id
_entity.type
_entity.pdbx_description
1 polymer ?
#
loop_
_entity_poly.entity_id
_entity_poly.type
_entity_poly.pdbx_seq_one_letter_code
_entity_poly.pdbx_strand_id
1 'polypeptide(L)'
;MTKYTARAEYDIYKDIPAPARIDRTWDNGTESSCHLLVDEALGMLTYYANPYSSYQRGTNENRNGRIRRYLPKKTSFDGLTDEDLQAIVDEINDTPMKVLDWETPNEVWYRELGKVLSKTSHPKTGVALTN
;
A
#
# COMPACT_ATOMS: atom_id res chain seq x y z
N MET A 1 -12.79 16.00 -3.50
CA MET A 1 -12.50 14.57 -3.72
C MET A 1 -10.99 14.32 -3.68
N THR A 2 -10.19 14.91 -4.57
CA THR A 2 -8.73 14.69 -4.66
C THR A 2 -7.92 14.99 -3.38
N LYS A 3 -8.24 16.08 -2.67
CA LYS A 3 -7.61 16.39 -1.37
C LYS A 3 -7.96 15.38 -0.27
N TYR A 4 -9.14 14.77 -0.32
CA TYR A 4 -9.54 13.72 0.64
C TYR A 4 -8.76 12.44 0.37
N THR A 5 -8.54 12.09 -0.90
CA THR A 5 -7.67 10.96 -1.28
C THR A 5 -6.26 11.15 -0.75
N ALA A 6 -5.65 12.31 -0.99
CA ALA A 6 -4.30 12.61 -0.47
C ALA A 6 -4.25 12.56 1.07
N ARG A 7 -5.31 13.01 1.74
CA ARG A 7 -5.40 12.92 3.21
C ARG A 7 -5.50 11.48 3.70
N ALA A 8 -6.34 10.66 3.08
CA ALA A 8 -6.48 9.25 3.41
C ALA A 8 -5.16 8.50 3.17
N GLU A 9 -4.49 8.75 2.05
CA GLU A 9 -3.14 8.20 1.79
C GLU A 9 -2.16 8.59 2.88
N TYR A 10 -2.11 9.87 3.25
CA TYR A 10 -1.25 10.32 4.34
C TYR A 10 -1.56 9.58 5.64
N ASP A 11 -2.84 9.46 6.01
CA ASP A 11 -3.25 8.80 7.25
C ASP A 11 -2.92 7.30 7.26
N ILE A 12 -2.95 6.62 6.09
CA ILE A 12 -2.54 5.21 5.96
C ILE A 12 -1.02 5.06 6.11
N TYR A 13 -0.23 5.94 5.50
CA TYR A 13 1.22 5.73 5.36
C TYR A 13 2.06 6.40 6.43
N LYS A 14 1.55 7.41 7.15
CA LYS A 14 2.32 8.19 8.14
C LYS A 14 2.94 7.34 9.25
N ASP A 15 2.25 6.27 9.65
CA ASP A 15 2.67 5.39 10.74
C ASP A 15 3.59 4.26 10.27
N ILE A 16 3.77 4.09 8.95
CA ILE A 16 4.78 3.19 8.40
C ILE A 16 6.18 3.81 8.67
N PRO A 17 7.14 3.03 9.17
CA PRO A 17 8.51 3.50 9.36
C PRO A 17 9.10 4.11 8.08
N ALA A 18 9.80 5.24 8.21
CA ALA A 18 10.36 5.95 7.05
C ALA A 18 11.20 5.08 6.10
N PRO A 19 12.05 4.13 6.57
CA PRO A 19 12.80 3.25 5.67
C PRO A 19 11.95 2.31 4.82
N ALA A 20 10.69 2.07 5.20
CA ALA A 20 9.75 1.24 4.46
C ALA A 20 8.81 2.05 3.53
N ARG A 21 8.82 3.39 3.63
CA ARG A 21 8.10 4.29 2.72
C ARG A 21 8.97 4.61 1.50
N ILE A 22 8.95 3.71 0.52
CA ILE A 22 9.80 3.83 -0.68
C ILE A 22 9.09 4.66 -1.76
N ASP A 23 8.02 4.10 -2.32
CA ASP A 23 7.24 4.71 -3.40
C ASP A 23 5.79 4.23 -3.34
N ARG A 24 4.96 4.81 -4.21
CA ARG A 24 3.60 4.36 -4.45
C ARG A 24 3.23 4.46 -5.91
N THR A 25 2.32 3.59 -6.34
CA THR A 25 1.89 3.49 -7.73
C THR A 25 0.39 3.74 -7.86
N TRP A 26 0.02 4.54 -8.85
CA TRP A 26 -1.36 4.91 -9.17
C TRP A 26 -1.71 4.59 -10.62
N ASP A 27 -3.00 4.59 -10.91
CA ASP A 27 -3.47 4.71 -12.28
C ASP A 27 -3.61 6.17 -12.69
N ASN A 28 -3.87 6.39 -13.97
CA ASN A 28 -4.10 7.74 -14.50
C ASN A 28 -5.49 8.31 -14.12
N GLY A 29 -6.07 7.87 -13.00
CA GLY A 29 -7.27 8.46 -12.42
C GLY A 29 -7.00 9.86 -11.88
N THR A 30 -8.00 10.73 -11.91
CA THR A 30 -7.85 12.13 -11.48
C THR A 30 -7.87 12.26 -9.95
N GLU A 31 -8.28 11.22 -9.24
CA GLU A 31 -8.36 11.16 -7.78
C GLU A 31 -7.00 11.38 -7.12
N SER A 32 -5.91 10.98 -7.79
CA SER A 32 -4.53 11.15 -7.34
C SER A 32 -3.87 12.45 -7.82
N SER A 33 -4.62 13.40 -8.38
CA SER A 33 -4.03 14.65 -8.91
C SER A 33 -3.31 15.49 -7.84
N CYS A 34 -3.61 15.27 -6.56
CA CYS A 34 -2.97 15.92 -5.42
C CYS A 34 -1.84 15.09 -4.80
N HIS A 35 -1.26 14.13 -5.53
CA HIS A 35 -0.25 13.19 -5.02
C HIS A 35 0.97 13.89 -4.40
N LEU A 36 1.41 15.02 -4.95
CA LEU A 36 2.54 15.81 -4.46
C LEU A 36 2.44 16.17 -2.97
N LEU A 37 1.23 16.36 -2.44
CA LEU A 37 1.04 16.64 -1.01
C LEU A 37 1.56 15.51 -0.11
N VAL A 38 1.46 14.27 -0.58
CA VAL A 38 1.94 13.08 0.14
C VAL A 38 3.43 12.87 -0.11
N ASP A 39 3.90 13.10 -1.35
CA ASP A 39 5.32 13.06 -1.70
C ASP A 39 6.13 14.00 -0.77
N GLU A 40 5.67 15.25 -0.62
CA GLU A 40 6.30 16.26 0.23
C GLU A 40 6.21 15.91 1.73
N ALA A 41 5.05 15.42 2.19
CA ALA A 41 4.83 15.14 3.60
C ALA A 41 5.55 13.88 4.09
N LEU A 42 5.70 12.86 3.25
CA LEU A 42 6.20 11.54 3.64
C LEU A 42 7.49 11.11 2.95
N GLY A 43 7.96 11.86 1.94
CA GLY A 43 9.14 11.50 1.15
C GLY A 43 8.91 10.31 0.22
N MET A 44 7.66 10.03 -0.17
CA MET A 44 7.25 8.81 -0.87
C MET A 44 6.72 9.12 -2.28
N LEU A 45 7.57 8.89 -3.28
CA LEU A 45 7.32 9.28 -4.66
C LEU A 45 6.13 8.55 -5.29
N THR A 46 5.43 9.24 -6.19
CA THR A 46 4.32 8.66 -6.96
C THR A 46 4.74 8.29 -8.39
N TYR A 47 4.38 7.09 -8.81
CA TYR A 47 4.52 6.62 -10.19
C TYR A 47 3.17 6.22 -10.79
N TYR A 48 3.04 6.37 -12.10
CA TYR A 48 1.79 6.11 -12.82
C TYR A 48 1.93 4.95 -13.79
N ALA A 49 0.90 4.11 -13.85
CA ALA A 49 0.78 3.12 -14.93
C ALA A 49 0.71 3.83 -16.29
N ASN A 50 1.31 3.22 -17.31
CA ASN A 50 1.26 3.74 -18.67
C ASN A 50 -0.20 3.81 -19.17
N PRO A 51 -0.55 4.81 -20.00
CA PRO A 51 -1.85 4.86 -20.65
C PRO A 51 -2.19 3.55 -21.36
N TYR A 52 -3.43 3.11 -21.24
CA TYR A 52 -3.96 1.88 -21.86
C TYR A 52 -3.20 0.59 -21.51
N SER A 53 -2.44 0.57 -20.42
CA SER A 53 -1.63 -0.58 -19.99
C SER A 53 -2.20 -1.25 -18.74
N SER A 54 -3.43 -1.78 -18.84
CA SER A 54 -4.12 -2.43 -17.70
C SER A 54 -3.33 -3.59 -17.09
N TYR A 55 -2.52 -4.29 -17.88
CA TYR A 55 -1.67 -5.40 -17.44
C TYR A 55 -0.64 -4.99 -16.36
N GLN A 56 -0.24 -3.71 -16.29
CA GLN A 56 0.64 -3.21 -15.22
C GLN A 56 -0.04 -3.16 -13.85
N ARG A 57 -1.35 -3.41 -13.79
CA ARG A 57 -2.17 -3.33 -12.58
C ARG A 57 -2.81 -4.66 -12.18
N GLY A 58 -2.33 -5.78 -12.72
CA GLY A 58 -2.93 -7.10 -12.49
C GLY A 58 -3.11 -7.44 -11.00
N THR A 59 -2.14 -7.08 -10.14
CA THR A 59 -2.24 -7.30 -8.69
C THR A 59 -3.37 -6.49 -8.06
N ASN A 60 -3.56 -5.24 -8.48
CA ASN A 60 -4.62 -4.36 -7.97
C ASN A 60 -6.00 -4.87 -8.40
N GLU A 61 -6.13 -5.33 -9.64
CA GLU A 61 -7.37 -5.93 -10.15
C GLU A 61 -7.74 -7.21 -9.38
N ASN A 62 -6.76 -8.07 -9.10
CA ASN A 62 -6.97 -9.27 -8.28
C ASN A 62 -7.41 -8.91 -6.86
N ARG A 63 -6.81 -7.89 -6.22
CA ARG A 63 -7.19 -7.45 -4.87
C ARG A 63 -8.59 -6.84 -4.84
N ASN A 64 -8.88 -5.95 -5.78
CA ASN A 64 -10.21 -5.36 -5.95
C ASN A 64 -11.27 -6.43 -6.19
N GLY A 65 -10.93 -7.53 -6.88
CA GLY A 65 -11.79 -8.69 -7.06
C GLY A 65 -12.20 -9.35 -5.74
N ARG A 66 -11.31 -9.43 -4.74
CA ARG A 66 -11.64 -9.98 -3.41
C ARG A 66 -12.57 -9.07 -2.62
N ILE A 67 -12.26 -7.78 -2.57
CA ILE A 67 -13.11 -6.78 -1.89
C ILE A 67 -14.53 -6.83 -2.46
N ARG A 68 -14.66 -6.97 -3.78
CA ARG A 68 -15.96 -7.07 -4.47
C ARG A 68 -16.79 -8.31 -4.16
N ARG A 69 -16.22 -9.33 -3.51
CA ARG A 69 -17.01 -10.48 -3.01
C ARG A 69 -17.84 -10.11 -1.79
N TYR A 70 -17.35 -9.19 -0.97
CA TYR A 70 -18.06 -8.64 0.20
C TYR A 70 -18.87 -7.40 -0.19
N LEU A 71 -18.28 -6.53 -1.02
CA LEU A 71 -18.87 -5.26 -1.44
C LEU A 71 -19.04 -5.24 -2.97
N PRO A 72 -20.09 -5.90 -3.50
CA PRO A 72 -20.41 -5.84 -4.92
C PRO A 72 -20.48 -4.41 -5.47
N LYS A 73 -20.35 -4.26 -6.78
CA LYS A 73 -20.50 -2.94 -7.41
C LYS A 73 -21.86 -2.35 -7.05
N LYS A 74 -21.86 -1.05 -6.72
CA LYS A 74 -23.04 -0.27 -6.31
C LYS A 74 -23.59 -0.62 -4.91
N THR A 75 -22.87 -1.38 -4.10
CA THR A 75 -23.14 -1.46 -2.65
C THR A 75 -23.12 -0.05 -2.07
N SER A 76 -24.18 0.33 -1.35
CA SER A 76 -24.18 1.59 -0.59
C SER A 76 -23.27 1.47 0.62
N PHE A 77 -22.55 2.54 0.94
CA PHE A 77 -21.70 2.63 2.11
C PHE A 77 -22.38 3.32 3.30
N ASP A 78 -23.61 3.83 3.15
CA ASP A 78 -24.30 4.63 4.18
C ASP A 78 -24.63 3.85 5.47
N GLY A 79 -24.52 2.52 5.44
CA GLY A 79 -24.78 1.64 6.60
C GLY A 79 -23.62 0.74 6.96
N LEU A 80 -22.43 0.94 6.39
CA LEU A 80 -21.22 0.21 6.78
C LEU A 80 -20.48 1.02 7.84
N THR A 81 -20.13 0.38 8.94
CA THR A 81 -19.25 0.99 9.94
C THR A 81 -17.78 0.74 9.60
N ASP A 82 -16.89 1.47 10.27
CA ASP A 82 -15.45 1.23 10.14
C ASP A 82 -15.09 -0.20 10.59
N GLU A 83 -15.79 -0.75 11.59
CA GLU A 83 -15.62 -2.15 12.04
C GLU A 83 -16.02 -3.16 10.97
N ASP A 84 -17.11 -2.93 10.24
CA ASP A 84 -17.53 -3.79 9.12
C ASP A 84 -16.46 -3.82 8.03
N LEU A 85 -15.91 -2.64 7.69
CA LEU A 85 -14.84 -2.50 6.70
C LEU A 85 -13.55 -3.18 7.19
N GLN A 86 -13.21 -3.01 8.47
CA GLN A 86 -12.02 -3.62 9.05
C GLN A 86 -12.12 -5.15 9.06
N ALA A 87 -13.28 -5.71 9.41
CA ALA A 87 -13.49 -7.16 9.37
C ALA A 87 -13.24 -7.76 7.97
N ILE A 88 -13.68 -7.06 6.91
CA ILE A 88 -13.41 -7.46 5.52
C ILE A 88 -11.90 -7.39 5.21
N VAL A 89 -11.22 -6.32 5.66
CA VAL A 89 -9.78 -6.14 5.46
C VAL A 89 -8.99 -7.23 6.17
N ASP A 90 -9.33 -7.52 7.42
CA ASP A 90 -8.69 -8.54 8.25
C ASP A 90 -8.82 -9.91 7.59
N GLU A 91 -10.04 -10.32 7.20
CA GLU A 91 -10.25 -11.60 6.52
C GLU A 91 -9.45 -11.71 5.22
N ILE A 92 -9.39 -10.64 4.41
CA ILE A 92 -8.61 -10.62 3.16
C ILE A 92 -7.11 -10.73 3.45
N ASN A 93 -6.61 -10.08 4.49
CA ASN A 93 -5.19 -10.03 4.85
C ASN A 93 -4.72 -11.24 5.66
N ASP A 94 -5.65 -11.99 6.25
CA ASP A 94 -5.42 -13.26 6.95
C ASP A 94 -5.76 -14.48 6.08
N THR A 95 -6.11 -14.28 4.80
CA THR A 95 -6.31 -15.37 3.85
C THR A 95 -4.98 -15.79 3.21
N PRO A 96 -4.55 -17.06 3.36
CA PRO A 96 -3.37 -17.62 2.67
C PRO A 96 -3.36 -17.40 1.16
N MET A 97 -2.18 -17.06 0.62
CA MET A 97 -2.02 -16.80 -0.81
C MET A 97 -0.96 -17.71 -1.44
N LYS A 98 -1.32 -18.41 -2.51
CA LYS A 98 -0.38 -19.26 -3.27
C LYS A 98 0.88 -18.52 -3.75
N VAL A 99 0.76 -17.24 -4.13
CA VAL A 99 1.91 -16.42 -4.57
C VAL A 99 2.84 -16.02 -3.40
N LEU A 100 2.38 -16.17 -2.17
CA LEU A 100 3.13 -15.96 -0.93
C LEU A 100 3.47 -17.30 -0.27
N ASP A 101 3.63 -18.36 -1.07
CA ASP A 101 3.93 -19.71 -0.57
C ASP A 101 2.93 -20.22 0.49
N TRP A 102 1.66 -19.84 0.33
CA TRP A 102 0.56 -20.14 1.25
C TRP A 102 0.62 -19.44 2.61
N GLU A 103 1.44 -18.40 2.75
CA GLU A 103 1.35 -17.47 3.87
C GLU A 103 0.28 -16.40 3.62
N THR A 104 -0.15 -15.77 4.70
CA THR A 104 -1.07 -14.64 4.68
C THR A 104 -0.33 -13.33 4.34
N PRO A 105 -0.99 -12.35 3.70
CA PRO A 105 -0.45 -11.01 3.54
C PRO A 105 0.10 -10.40 4.84
N ASN A 106 -0.59 -10.56 5.96
CA ASN A 106 -0.16 -10.04 7.25
C ASN A 106 1.17 -10.68 7.73
N GLU A 107 1.30 -12.00 7.67
CA GLU A 107 2.55 -12.70 8.04
C GLU A 107 3.74 -12.21 7.22
N VAL A 108 3.57 -12.14 5.89
CA VAL A 108 4.63 -11.68 4.99
C VAL A 108 4.95 -10.21 5.24
N TRP A 109 3.93 -9.37 5.44
CA TRP A 109 4.11 -7.94 5.72
C TRP A 109 4.97 -7.69 6.95
N TYR A 110 4.61 -8.27 8.10
CA TYR A 110 5.37 -8.07 9.34
C TYR A 110 6.80 -8.61 9.24
N ARG A 111 7.00 -9.74 8.54
CA ARG A 111 8.33 -10.30 8.30
C ARG A 111 9.20 -9.37 7.45
N GLU A 112 8.68 -8.87 6.32
CA GLU A 112 9.43 -7.98 5.44
C GLU A 112 9.72 -6.64 6.11
N LEU A 113 8.76 -6.09 6.86
CA LEU A 113 8.95 -4.87 7.64
C LEU A 113 10.07 -5.05 8.67
N GLY A 114 10.10 -6.17 9.39
CA GLY A 114 11.18 -6.48 10.34
C GLY A 114 12.57 -6.58 9.68
N LYS A 115 12.64 -7.13 8.45
CA LYS A 115 13.88 -7.17 7.66
C LYS A 115 14.35 -5.77 7.25
N VAL A 116 13.43 -4.87 6.91
CA VAL A 116 13.77 -3.48 6.56
C VAL A 116 14.35 -2.76 7.77
N LEU A 117 13.67 -2.85 8.93
CA LEU A 117 14.09 -2.15 10.15
C LEU A 117 15.42 -2.65 10.73
N SER A 118 15.67 -3.97 10.66
CA SER A 118 16.93 -4.55 11.12
C SER A 118 18.14 -4.15 10.26
N LYS A 119 17.94 -3.92 8.95
CA LYS A 119 19.00 -3.41 8.06
C LYS A 119 19.34 -1.94 8.34
N THR A 120 18.35 -1.14 8.74
CA THR A 120 18.58 0.28 9.07
C THR A 120 19.28 0.45 10.42
N SER A 121 19.06 -0.45 11.39
CA SER A 121 19.71 -0.37 12.71
C SER A 121 21.20 -0.73 12.71
N HIS A 122 21.66 -1.48 11.69
CA HIS A 122 23.07 -1.83 11.50
C HIS A 122 23.58 -1.22 10.18
N PRO A 123 23.91 0.08 10.15
CA PRO A 123 24.53 0.67 8.96
C PRO A 123 25.85 -0.06 8.70
N LYS A 124 26.02 -0.62 7.50
CA LYS A 124 27.31 -1.18 7.08
C LYS A 124 28.35 -0.05 7.10
N THR A 125 29.16 0.03 8.15
CA THR A 125 30.31 0.93 8.22
C THR A 125 31.38 0.42 7.25
N GLY A 126 31.23 0.75 5.98
CA GLY A 126 32.22 0.55 4.94
C GLY A 126 32.81 1.88 4.51
N VAL A 127 33.35 2.67 5.46
CA VAL A 127 34.24 3.79 5.09
C VAL A 127 35.64 3.22 4.99
N ALA A 128 36.04 2.86 3.78
CA ALA A 128 37.44 2.63 3.47
C ALA A 128 38.16 3.99 3.58
N LEU A 129 38.86 4.20 4.68
CA LEU A 129 39.89 5.25 4.77
C LEU A 129 41.06 4.79 3.89
N THR A 130 41.19 5.38 2.70
CA THR A 130 42.42 5.31 1.92
C THR A 130 43.23 6.56 2.21
N ASN A 131 44.46 6.34 2.68
CA ASN A 131 45.48 7.35 3.03
C ASN A 131 45.94 8.18 1.84
#